data_AF-Q4S6N6-F1
#
_entry.id   AF-Q4S6N6-F1
#
_cell.length_a   1.000
_cell.length_b   1.000
_cell.length_c   1.000
_cell.angle_alpha   90.00
_cell.angle_beta   90.00
_cell.angle_gamma   90.00
#
_symmetry.space_group_name_H-M   'P 1'
#
loop_
_entity.id
_entity.type
_entity.pdbx_description
1 polymer ?
#
loop_
_entity_poly.entity_id
_entity_poly.type
_entity_poly.pdbx_seq_one_letter_code
_entity_poly.pdbx_strand_id
1 'polypeptide(L)' 'DVMAWGKSLDHLLECKTGQLLFEDFLRTEYSEENLLFWLACEDYKKMFSGTEMAAAAKRIYAEFVQVDAPRQ' A
#
# COMPACT_ATOMS: atom_id res chain seq x y z
N ASP A 1 -1.29 -10.07 -17.94
CA ASP A 1 -0.47 -9.69 -19.10
C ASP A 1 0.56 -8.67 -18.61
N VAL A 2 1.85 -9.03 -18.64
CA VAL A 2 2.93 -8.15 -18.16
C VAL A 2 3.01 -6.85 -18.97
N MET A 3 2.61 -6.88 -20.25
CA MET A 3 2.60 -5.70 -21.11
C MET A 3 1.56 -4.66 -20.68
N ALA A 4 0.55 -5.04 -19.89
CA ALA A 4 -0.45 -4.12 -19.37
C ALA A 4 0.06 -3.28 -18.19
N TRP A 5 1.07 -3.77 -17.46
CA TRP A 5 1.64 -3.07 -16.29
C TRP A 5 2.27 -1.73 -16.67
N GLY A 6 2.93 -1.66 -17.83
CA GLY A 6 3.49 -0.40 -18.37
C GLY A 6 2.44 0.60 -18.87
N LYS A 7 1.16 0.23 -18.91
CA LYS A 7 0.06 1.09 -19.39
C LYS A 7 -0.62 1.87 -18.27
N SER A 8 -0.71 1.28 -17.08
CA SER A 8 -1.23 1.94 -15.88
C SER A 8 -0.68 1.26 -14.63
N LEU A 9 -0.40 2.06 -13.61
CA LEU A 9 -0.08 1.55 -12.28
C LEU A 9 -1.20 0.67 -11.72
N ASP A 10 -2.47 0.98 -12.01
CA ASP A 10 -3.61 0.17 -11.55
C ASP A 10 -3.52 -1.28 -12.07
N HIS A 11 -3.19 -1.47 -13.35
CA HIS A 11 -3.03 -2.82 -13.92
C HIS A 11 -1.87 -3.60 -13.27
N LEU A 12 -0.82 -2.90 -12.85
CA LEU A 12 0.28 -3.50 -12.09
C LEU A 12 -0.22 -3.91 -10.70
N LEU A 13 -0.93 -3.01 -10.02
CA LEU A 13 -1.39 -3.19 -8.64
C LEU A 13 -2.53 -4.21 -8.51
N GLU A 14 -3.31 -4.46 -9.56
CA GLU A 14 -4.31 -5.54 -9.60
C GLU A 14 -3.68 -6.95 -9.66
N CYS A 15 -2.40 -7.04 -10.05
CA CYS A 15 -1.70 -8.31 -10.18
C CYS A 15 -0.81 -8.61 -8.97
N LYS A 16 -1.02 -9.75 -8.30
CA LYS A 16 -0.22 -10.11 -7.10
C LYS A 16 1.28 -10.22 -7.39
N THR A 17 1.66 -10.78 -8.54
CA THR A 17 3.06 -10.84 -8.98
C THR A 17 3.60 -9.45 -9.31
N GLY A 18 2.78 -8.58 -9.91
CA GLY A 18 3.14 -7.19 -10.20
C GLY A 18 3.43 -6.41 -8.93
N GLN A 19 2.57 -6.53 -7.91
CA GLN A 19 2.79 -5.95 -6.58
C GLN A 19 4.14 -6.38 -5.98
N LEU A 20 4.44 -7.68 -5.97
CA LEU A 20 5.69 -8.20 -5.37
C LEU A 20 6.94 -7.65 -6.07
N LEU A 21 6.96 -7.67 -7.39
CA LEU A 21 8.09 -7.13 -8.16
C LEU A 21 8.24 -5.62 -8.00
N PHE A 22 7.11 -4.90 -7.90
CA PHE A 22 7.13 -3.46 -7.67
C PHE A 22 7.55 -3.11 -6.25
N GLU A 23 7.17 -3.90 -5.25
CA GLU A 23 7.68 -3.76 -3.88
C GLU A 23 9.20 -3.94 -3.83
N ASP A 24 9.73 -4.98 -4.49
CA ASP A 24 11.18 -5.20 -4.56
C ASP A 24 11.89 -4.06 -5.30
N PHE A 25 11.29 -3.51 -6.36
CA PHE A 25 11.78 -2.31 -7.04
C PHE A 25 11.83 -1.10 -6.09
N LEU A 26 10.73 -0.80 -5.38
CA LEU A 26 10.68 0.35 -4.48
C LEU A 26 11.65 0.22 -3.29
N ARG A 27 11.92 -0.99 -2.80
CA ARG A 27 12.97 -1.23 -1.79
C ARG A 27 14.36 -0.81 -2.27
N THR A 28 14.64 -0.93 -3.58
CA THR A 28 15.92 -0.47 -4.15
C THR A 28 16.03 1.05 -4.17
N GLU A 29 14.89 1.74 -4.11
CA GLU A 29 14.77 3.19 -4.08
C GLU A 29 14.42 3.73 -2.68
N TYR A 30 14.42 2.86 -1.65
CA TYR A 30 14.03 3.19 -0.28
C TYR A 30 12.66 3.87 -0.19
N SER A 31 11.70 3.41 -1.00
CA SER A 31 10.37 4.02 -1.16
C SER A 31 9.22 3.01 -1.08
N GLU A 32 9.47 1.80 -0.54
CA GLU A 32 8.47 0.74 -0.47
C GLU A 32 7.28 1.09 0.43
N GLU A 33 7.46 2.04 1.36
CA GLU A 33 6.39 2.54 2.22
C GLU A 33 5.21 3.09 1.42
N ASN A 34 5.44 3.65 0.23
CA ASN A 34 4.38 4.19 -0.62
C ASN A 34 3.40 3.10 -1.06
N LEU A 35 3.93 1.93 -1.48
CA LEU A 35 3.10 0.79 -1.87
C LEU A 35 2.43 0.16 -0.66
N LEU A 36 3.15 0.00 0.45
CA LEU A 36 2.62 -0.57 1.69
C LEU A 36 1.46 0.28 2.25
N PHE A 37 1.60 1.60 2.23
CA PHE A 37 0.54 2.54 2.62
C PHE A 37 -0.68 2.41 1.71
N TRP A 38 -0.46 2.37 0.38
CA TRP A 38 -1.55 2.21 -0.59
C TRP A 38 -2.31 0.90 -0.36
N LEU A 39 -1.62 -0.23 -0.17
CA LEU A 39 -2.23 -1.53 0.12
C LEU A 39 -3.01 -1.52 1.44
N ALA A 40 -2.46 -0.88 2.48
CA ALA A 40 -3.14 -0.73 3.76
C ALA A 40 -4.45 0.07 3.61
N CYS A 41 -4.45 1.10 2.75
CA CYS A 41 -5.67 1.85 2.42
C CYS A 41 -6.69 1.01 1.64
N GLU A 42 -6.25 0.19 0.68
CA GLU A 42 -7.15 -0.69 -0.07
C GLU A 42 -7.82 -1.74 0.82
N ASP A 43 -7.11 -2.27 1.81
CA ASP A 43 -7.68 -3.19 2.78
C ASP A 43 -8.60 -2.49 3.78
N TYR A 44 -8.25 -1.27 4.21
CA TYR A 44 -9.11 -0.44 5.05
C TYR A 44 -10.46 -0.16 4.38
N LYS A 45 -10.48 0.15 3.08
CA LYS A 45 -11.72 0.41 2.31
C LYS A 45 -12.70 -0.77 2.28
N LYS A 46 -12.22 -1.99 2.52
CA LYS A 46 -13.04 -3.22 2.53
C LYS A 46 -13.61 -3.55 3.91
N MET A 47 -13.26 -2.80 4.95
CA MET A 47 -13.75 -3.02 6.31
C MET A 47 -15.14 -2.40 6.51
N PHE A 48 -15.99 -3.07 7.28
CA PHE A 48 -17.36 -2.62 7.57
C PHE A 48 -17.65 -2.43 9.06
N SER A 49 -16.83 -3.02 9.94
CA SER A 49 -16.99 -2.88 11.38
C SER A 49 -16.39 -1.56 11.86
N GLY A 50 -17.21 -0.70 12.48
CA GLY A 50 -16.74 0.60 12.97
C GLY A 50 -15.60 0.49 14.00
N THR A 51 -15.57 -0.57 14.80
CA THR A 51 -14.49 -0.80 15.77
C THR A 51 -13.18 -1.22 15.08
N GLU A 52 -13.26 -2.10 14.09
CA GLU A 52 -12.10 -2.53 13.30
C GLU A 52 -11.55 -1.39 12.45
N MET A 53 -12.44 -0.62 11.81
CA MET A 53 -12.07 0.58 11.07
C MET A 53 -11.36 1.58 11.98
N ALA A 54 -11.90 1.90 13.16
CA ALA A 54 -11.25 2.85 14.07
C ALA A 54 -9.86 2.36 14.52
N ALA A 55 -9.68 1.06 14.77
CA ALA A 55 -8.39 0.48 15.12
C ALA A 55 -7.41 0.52 13.94
N ALA A 56 -7.86 0.14 12.75
CA ALA A 56 -7.04 0.14 11.53
C ALA A 56 -6.62 1.56 11.13
N ALA A 57 -7.52 2.55 11.19
CA ALA A 57 -7.21 3.95 10.91
C ALA A 57 -6.12 4.50 11.83
N LYS A 58 -6.20 4.21 13.14
CA LYS A 58 -5.17 4.60 14.11
C LYS A 58 -3.82 3.97 13.79
N ARG A 59 -3.81 2.68 13.43
CA ARG A 59 -2.59 1.95 13.05
C ARG A 59 -1.96 2.54 11.78
N ILE A 60 -2.74 2.72 10.72
CA ILE A 60 -2.28 3.30 9.45
C ILE A 60 -1.72 4.69 9.68
N TYR A 61 -2.41 5.52 10.48
CA TYR A 61 -1.94 6.86 10.79
C TYR A 61 -0.59 6.85 11.51
N ALA A 62 -0.45 6.07 12.58
CA ALA A 62 0.78 6.00 13.37
C ALA A 62 1.97 5.40 12.59
N GLU A 63 1.70 4.55 11.60
CA GLU A 63 2.74 3.86 10.83
C GLU A 63 3.21 4.67 9.60
N PHE A 64 2.31 5.37 8.90
CA PHE A 64 2.59 5.99 7.59
C PHE A 64 2.33 7.51 7.49
N VAL A 65 1.54 8.11 8.39
CA VAL A 65 1.03 9.49 8.19
C VAL A 65 1.49 10.47 9.26
N GLN A 66 1.60 10.00 10.51
CA GLN A 66 2.05 10.82 11.63
C GLN A 66 3.43 11.41 11.32
N VAL A 67 3.68 12.65 11.77
CA VAL A 67 5.02 13.24 11.70
C VAL A 67 6.00 12.33 12.43
N ASP A 68 7.13 12.04 11.79
CA ASP A 68 8.16 11.11 12.25
C ASP A 68 7.66 9.66 12.40
N ALA A 69 6.59 9.29 11.68
CA ALA A 69 6.18 7.89 11.61
C ALA A 69 7.32 7.04 11.02
N PRO A 70 7.48 5.78 11.46
CA PRO A 70 8.60 4.94 11.06
C PRO A 70 8.64 4.64 9.55
N ARG A 71 7.54 4.89 8.83
CA ARG A 71 7.41 4.71 7.38
C ARG A 71 6.77 5.96 6.71
N GLN A 72 7.12 7.16 7.18
CA GLN A 72 6.76 8.43 6.55
C GLN A 72 7.71 8.78 5.39
#